data_AF-A0A5Q4DS92-F1
#
_entry.id   AF-A0A5Q4DS92-F1
#
_cell.length_a   1.000
_cell.length_b   1.000
_cell.length_c   1.000
_cell.angle_alpha   90.00
_cell.angle_beta   90.00
_cell.angle_gamma   90.00
#
_symmetry.space_group_name_H-M   'P 1'
#
loop_
_entity.id
_entity.type
_entity.pdbx_description
1 polymer ?
#
loop_
_entity_poly.entity_id
_entity_poly.type
_entity_poly.pdbx_seq_one_letter_code
_entity_poly.pdbx_strand_id
1 'polypeptide(L)' 'LHALLPELEGKTTLQKNPHPPETLAWAAWIIAKLGGWDGYPKSKPPGPITFRHGLQYFKSLAHGWKLRNV' A
#
# COMPACT_ATOMS: atom_id res chain seq x y z
N LEU A 1 -0.19 -6.58 6.34
CA LEU A 1 0.49 -5.53 5.54
C LEU A 1 1.99 -5.73 5.45
N HIS A 2 2.67 -6.26 6.49
CA HIS A 2 4.10 -6.59 6.44
C HIS A 2 4.53 -7.44 5.25
N ALA A 3 3.70 -8.40 4.82
CA ALA A 3 3.98 -9.22 3.63
C ALA A 3 3.93 -8.44 2.30
N LEU A 4 3.15 -7.35 2.23
CA LEU A 4 2.98 -6.55 1.02
C LEU A 4 4.02 -5.43 0.89
N LEU A 5 4.49 -4.90 2.02
CA LEU A 5 5.40 -3.76 2.04
C LEU A 5 6.66 -3.98 1.17
N PRO A 6 7.40 -5.11 1.27
CA PRO A 6 8.60 -5.33 0.46
C PRO A 6 8.36 -5.36 -1.06
N GLU A 7 7.17 -5.76 -1.50
CA GLU A 7 6.81 -5.77 -2.93
C GLU A 7 6.44 -4.39 -3.46
N LEU A 8 5.99 -3.49 -2.57
CA LEU A 8 5.51 -2.15 -2.90
C LEU A 8 6.59 -1.09 -2.73
N GLU A 9 7.62 -1.36 -1.92
CA GLU A 9 8.79 -0.51 -1.81
C GLU A 9 9.57 -0.51 -3.13
N GLY A 10 9.87 0.69 -3.62
CA GLY A 10 10.70 0.83 -4.80
C GLY A 10 12.18 0.58 -4.49
N LYS A 11 13.01 0.59 -5.53
CA LYS A 11 14.46 0.39 -5.40
C LYS A 11 15.16 1.55 -4.69
N THR A 12 14.54 2.73 -4.69
CA THR A 12 15.14 3.95 -4.13
C THR A 12 14.66 4.20 -2.70
N THR A 13 15.51 4.84 -1.89
CA THR A 13 15.16 5.26 -0.52
C THR A 13 13.93 6.16 -0.47
N LEU A 14 13.70 6.97 -1.50
CA LEU A 14 12.54 7.85 -1.63
C LEU A 14 11.23 7.09 -1.91
N GLN A 15 11.31 5.85 -2.36
CA GLN A 15 10.15 4.99 -2.63
C GLN A 15 9.90 3.97 -1.51
N LYS A 16 10.59 4.11 -0.38
CA LYS A 16 10.33 3.33 0.84
C LYS A 16 9.28 4.03 1.70
N ASN A 17 8.61 3.26 2.55
CA ASN A 17 7.63 3.83 3.46
C ASN A 17 8.35 4.56 4.60
N PRO A 18 8.19 5.89 4.74
CA PRO A 18 8.89 6.66 5.78
C PRO A 18 8.23 6.56 7.15
N HIS A 19 7.02 5.97 7.24
CA HIS A 19 6.23 5.97 8.44
C HIS A 19 6.55 4.76 9.34
N PRO A 20 6.50 4.92 10.67
CA PRO A 20 6.69 3.80 11.59
C PRO A 20 5.68 2.68 11.33
N PRO A 21 6.09 1.39 11.39
CA PRO A 21 5.20 0.25 11.21
C PRO A 21 3.97 0.30 12.12
N GLU A 22 2.89 -0.35 11.68
CA GLU A 22 1.63 -0.47 12.44
C GLU A 22 0.90 0.84 12.75
N THR A 23 1.37 1.97 12.22
CA THR A 23 0.66 3.25 12.29
C THR A 23 -0.35 3.39 11.15
N LEU A 24 -1.36 4.25 11.33
CA LEU A 24 -2.30 4.58 10.26
C LEU A 24 -1.60 5.17 9.04
N ALA A 25 -0.59 6.02 9.25
CA ALA A 25 0.18 6.61 8.14
C ALA A 25 0.94 5.54 7.35
N TRP A 26 1.53 4.56 8.04
CA TRP A 26 2.19 3.43 7.41
C TRP A 26 1.22 2.57 6.60
N ALA A 27 0.05 2.24 7.16
CA ALA A 27 -0.98 1.49 6.45
C ALA A 27 -1.53 2.29 5.25
N ALA A 28 -1.78 3.59 5.41
CA ALA A 28 -2.26 4.47 4.37
C ALA A 28 -1.28 4.52 3.19
N TRP A 29 0.03 4.62 3.45
CA TRP A 29 1.05 4.59 2.40
C TRP A 29 0.97 3.30 1.58
N ILE A 30 0.86 2.14 2.24
CA ILE A 30 0.74 0.83 1.57
C ILE A 30 -0.52 0.75 0.71
N ILE A 31 -1.67 1.17 1.25
CA ILE A 31 -2.93 1.19 0.51
C ILE A 31 -2.86 2.14 -0.68
N ALA A 32 -2.23 3.30 -0.54
CA ALA A 32 -2.04 4.24 -1.63
C ALA A 32 -1.19 3.64 -2.77
N LYS A 33 -0.11 2.91 -2.45
CA LYS A 33 0.71 2.20 -3.45
C LYS A 33 -0.10 1.17 -4.22
N LEU A 34 -0.93 0.37 -3.53
CA LEU A 34 -1.87 -0.56 -4.18
C LEU A 34 -2.88 0.16 -5.08
N GLY A 35 -3.22 1.39 -4.74
CA GLY A 35 -4.11 2.26 -5.54
C GLY A 35 -3.46 2.89 -6.77
N GLY A 36 -2.18 2.60 -7.05
CA GLY A 36 -1.44 3.15 -8.19
C GLY A 36 -0.70 4.47 -7.89
N TRP A 37 -0.50 4.82 -6.62
CA TRP A 37 0.32 5.98 -6.26
C TRP A 37 1.82 5.70 -6.47
N ASP A 38 2.56 6.72 -6.92
CA ASP A 38 3.99 6.60 -7.23
C ASP A 38 4.87 6.44 -5.99
N GLY A 39 4.43 6.92 -4.83
CA GLY A 39 5.12 6.76 -3.55
C GLY A 39 6.13 7.86 -3.24
N TYR A 40 6.25 8.88 -4.10
CA TYR A 40 7.27 9.91 -3.92
C TYR A 40 6.81 11.00 -2.92
N PRO A 41 7.66 11.40 -1.96
CA PRO A 41 7.33 12.46 -1.00
C PRO A 41 7.00 13.82 -1.63
N LYS A 42 7.55 14.10 -2.82
CA LYS A 42 7.32 15.34 -3.57
C LYS A 42 6.11 15.27 -4.51
N SER A 43 5.54 14.09 -4.72
CA SER A 43 4.38 13.92 -5.60
C SER A 43 3.10 14.38 -4.91
N LYS A 44 2.07 14.62 -5.73
CA LYS A 44 0.74 14.92 -5.20
C LYS A 44 0.30 13.79 -4.25
N PRO A 45 -0.20 14.11 -3.05
CA PRO A 45 -0.70 13.11 -2.13
C PRO A 45 -1.79 12.24 -2.78
N PRO A 46 -1.89 10.96 -2.40
CA PRO A 46 -2.93 10.07 -2.91
C PRO A 46 -4.32 10.62 -2.58
N GLY A 47 -5.16 10.72 -3.61
CA GLY A 47 -6.53 11.20 -3.46
C GLY A 47 -7.51 10.12 -2.98
N PRO A 48 -8.76 10.48 -2.67
CA PRO A 48 -9.78 9.51 -2.23
C PRO A 48 -10.01 8.35 -3.21
N ILE A 49 -9.94 8.62 -4.52
CA ILE A 49 -10.09 7.58 -5.57
C ILE A 49 -8.93 6.57 -5.51
N THR A 50 -7.69 7.05 -5.36
CA THR A 50 -6.50 6.20 -5.20
C THR A 50 -6.64 5.30 -3.98
N PHE A 51 -7.08 5.84 -2.85
CA PHE A 51 -7.35 5.03 -1.65
C PHE A 51 -8.47 4.02 -1.86
N ARG A 52 -9.56 4.38 -2.53
CA ARG A 52 -10.65 3.46 -2.85
C ARG A 52 -10.14 2.27 -3.68
N HIS A 53 -9.37 2.53 -4.73
CA HIS A 53 -8.79 1.48 -5.57
C HIS A 53 -7.84 0.59 -4.77
N GLY A 54 -6.97 1.19 -3.95
CA GLY A 54 -6.04 0.46 -3.09
C GLY A 54 -6.73 -0.45 -2.09
N LEU A 55 -7.80 0.05 -1.43
CA LEU A 55 -8.60 -0.74 -0.50
C LEU A 55 -9.34 -1.89 -1.18
N GLN A 56 -9.88 -1.64 -2.39
CA GLN A 56 -10.54 -2.69 -3.18
C GLN A 56 -9.54 -3.79 -3.54
N TYR A 57 -8.36 -3.42 -4.03
CA TYR A 57 -7.31 -4.38 -4.37
C TYR A 57 -6.83 -5.16 -3.13
N PHE A 58 -6.60 -4.46 -2.01
CA PHE A 58 -6.24 -5.10 -0.75
C PHE A 58 -7.28 -6.13 -0.28
N LYS A 59 -8.57 -5.80 -0.36
CA LYS A 59 -9.65 -6.73 -0.01
C LYS A 59 -9.64 -7.98 -0.89
N SER A 60 -9.38 -7.84 -2.19
CA SER A 60 -9.25 -8.98 -3.11
C SER A 60 -8.07 -9.87 -2.73
N LEU A 61 -6.90 -9.29 -2.42
CA LEU A 61 -5.73 -10.05 -1.93
C LEU A 61 -6.03 -10.78 -0.62
N ALA A 62 -6.65 -10.10 0.35
CA ALA A 62 -7.00 -10.69 1.64
C ALA A 62 -8.01 -11.82 1.48
N HIS A 63 -8.98 -11.68 0.57
CA HIS A 63 -9.93 -12.73 0.24
C HIS A 63 -9.23 -13.94 -0.38
N GLY A 64 -8.38 -13.72 -1.39
CA GLY A 64 -7.60 -14.80 -2.01
C GLY A 64 -6.70 -15.53 -1.01
N TRP A 65 -6.06 -14.79 -0.10
CA TRP A 65 -5.26 -15.38 0.98
C TRP A 65 -6.09 -16.29 1.90
N LYS A 66 -7.32 -15.87 2.25
CA LYS A 66 -8.24 -16.68 3.06
C LYS A 66 -8.65 -17.99 2.36
N LEU A 67 -8.68 -17.99 1.03
CA LEU A 67 -9.05 -19.15 0.22
C LEU A 67 -7.89 -20.14 -0.02
N ARG A 68 -6.68 -19.87 0.45
CA ARG A 68 -5.48 -20.67 0.12
C ARG A 68 -5.55 -22.14 0.56
N ASN A 69 -6.25 -22.43 1.65
CA ASN A 69 -6.25 -23.74 2.31
C ASN A 69 -7.67 -24.32 2.51
N VAL A 70 -8.65 -23.83 1.76
CA VAL A 70 -10.00 -24.44 1.71
C VAL A 70 -10.07 -25.51 0.65
#